data_AF-W9B061-F1
#
_entry.id   AF-W9B061-F1
#
_cell.length_a   1.000
_cell.length_b   1.000
_cell.length_c   1.000
_cell.angle_alpha   90.00
_cell.angle_beta   90.00
_cell.angle_gamma   90.00
#
_symmetry.space_group_name_H-M   'P 1'
#
loop_
_entity.id
_entity.type
_entity.pdbx_description
1 polymer ?
#
loop_
_entity_poly.entity_id
_entity_poly.type
_entity_poly.pdbx_seq_one_letter_code
_entity_poly.pdbx_strand_id
1 'polypeptide(L)'
;MRALPLKRFHRVAVIALLALGAPGCGAGPAAPAPATPNAAAPAVLGLGSAERINAWRKQHYEAFKTLGTASGRLATAINRADFDGIHTICQDLTIANQQIRTSLPTPDQALTTALRQMTGQLNELTTRCPTLSFRSSTGDFIQFGAEVTGAARSFETARAILRSAERQ
;
A
#
# COMPACT_ATOMS: atom_id res chain seq x y z
N MET A 1 -6.18 54.53 -18.79
CA MET A 1 -7.22 54.07 -17.85
C MET A 1 -6.82 52.72 -17.27
N ARG A 2 -6.65 52.69 -15.95
CA ARG A 2 -6.82 51.61 -14.96
C ARG A 2 -6.39 50.15 -15.26
N ALA A 3 -5.29 49.80 -14.58
CA ALA A 3 -4.86 48.54 -13.95
C ALA A 3 -5.74 47.26 -14.03
N LEU A 4 -5.08 46.16 -14.38
CA LEU A 4 -5.39 44.80 -13.92
C LEU A 4 -5.19 44.69 -12.40
N PRO A 5 -6.02 43.88 -11.72
CA PRO A 5 -5.44 42.63 -11.20
C PRO A 5 -6.37 41.41 -11.31
N LEU A 6 -5.89 40.36 -12.00
CA LEU A 6 -6.28 38.98 -11.72
C LEU A 6 -5.71 38.60 -10.35
N LYS A 7 -6.56 38.47 -9.34
CA LYS A 7 -6.26 37.71 -8.11
C LYS A 7 -7.51 37.50 -7.27
N ARG A 8 -8.09 36.30 -7.33
CA ARG A 8 -8.73 35.67 -6.17
C ARG A 8 -8.44 34.17 -6.16
N PHE A 9 -7.26 33.84 -5.65
CA PHE A 9 -7.00 32.55 -5.01
C PHE A 9 -7.88 32.48 -3.77
N HIS A 10 -8.93 31.66 -3.76
CA HIS A 10 -9.74 31.42 -2.57
C HIS A 10 -9.85 29.92 -2.32
N ARG A 11 -8.91 29.44 -1.50
CA ARG A 11 -9.10 28.48 -0.40
C ARG A 11 -9.85 27.20 -0.76
N VAL A 12 -9.12 26.18 -1.20
CA VAL A 12 -9.59 24.79 -1.09
C VAL A 12 -9.61 24.44 0.40
N ALA A 13 -10.83 24.23 0.90
CA ALA A 13 -11.12 23.91 2.28
C ALA A 13 -10.52 22.54 2.64
N VAL A 14 -9.65 22.54 3.64
CA VAL A 14 -9.38 21.39 4.51
C VAL A 14 -10.53 21.30 5.50
N ILE A 15 -11.01 20.08 5.79
CA ILE A 15 -11.72 19.56 6.99
C ILE A 15 -12.59 18.39 6.49
N ALA A 16 -12.24 17.12 6.69
CA ALA A 16 -12.14 16.31 7.92
C ALA A 16 -13.47 15.64 8.35
N LEU A 17 -13.36 14.32 8.53
CA LEU A 17 -14.04 13.43 9.49
C LEU A 17 -15.39 12.75 9.16
N LEU A 18 -15.31 11.41 9.25
CA LEU A 18 -16.19 10.46 9.91
C LEU A 18 -17.59 10.18 9.33
N ALA A 19 -17.82 8.91 8.98
CA ALA A 19 -18.89 8.13 9.59
C ALA A 19 -18.66 6.61 9.38
N LEU A 20 -18.81 5.87 10.48
CA LEU A 20 -18.82 4.42 10.57
C LEU A 20 -20.01 3.81 9.81
N GLY A 21 -19.85 2.58 9.29
CA GLY A 21 -20.98 1.75 8.89
C GLY A 21 -20.62 0.56 8.00
N ALA A 22 -20.24 -0.56 8.61
CA ALA A 22 -20.55 -1.91 8.12
C ALA A 22 -21.41 -2.57 9.23
N PRO A 23 -22.19 -3.66 9.01
CA PRO A 23 -22.14 -4.63 7.90
C PRO A 23 -23.53 -5.14 7.42
N GLY A 24 -23.56 -6.03 6.43
CA GLY A 24 -24.78 -6.77 6.07
C GLY A 24 -24.58 -7.84 5.00
N CYS A 25 -23.99 -8.99 5.38
CA CYS A 25 -23.81 -10.20 4.58
C CYS A 25 -25.13 -10.83 4.12
N GLY A 26 -25.16 -11.32 2.88
CA GLY A 26 -26.20 -12.22 2.36
C GLY A 26 -25.67 -13.63 2.10
N ALA A 27 -26.43 -14.60 2.64
CA ALA A 27 -26.63 -16.01 2.22
C ALA A 27 -25.52 -17.07 2.33
N GLY A 28 -25.74 -18.02 3.25
CA GLY A 28 -25.69 -19.47 2.96
C GLY A 28 -24.60 -20.30 3.67
N PRO A 29 -24.95 -21.24 4.58
CA PRO A 29 -24.01 -22.24 5.08
C PRO A 29 -23.91 -23.42 4.09
N ALA A 30 -22.74 -23.60 3.47
CA ALA A 30 -22.40 -24.83 2.76
C ALA A 30 -21.59 -25.75 3.69
N ALA A 31 -22.01 -27.03 3.73
CA ALA A 31 -21.50 -28.07 4.62
C ALA A 31 -19.97 -28.30 4.52
N PRO A 32 -19.29 -28.71 5.61
CA PRO A 32 -17.87 -29.04 5.58
C PRO A 32 -17.62 -30.35 4.84
N ALA A 33 -16.84 -30.30 3.76
CA ALA A 33 -16.24 -31.48 3.15
C ALA A 33 -15.07 -31.99 4.03
N PRO A 34 -14.86 -33.31 4.15
CA PRO A 34 -13.78 -33.87 4.96
C PRO A 34 -12.41 -33.47 4.36
N ALA A 35 -11.55 -32.91 5.21
CA ALA A 35 -10.20 -32.53 4.84
C ALA A 35 -9.32 -33.77 4.60
N THR A 36 -8.89 -33.96 3.36
CA THR A 36 -7.73 -34.81 3.03
C THR A 36 -6.49 -34.27 3.74
N PRO A 37 -5.67 -35.10 4.42
CA PRO A 37 -4.39 -34.67 4.96
C PRO A 37 -3.49 -34.28 3.78
N ASN A 38 -3.24 -32.98 3.61
CA ASN A 38 -2.30 -32.49 2.63
C ASN A 38 -0.90 -33.01 3.00
N ALA A 39 -0.28 -33.72 2.07
CA ALA A 39 1.08 -34.20 2.19
C ALA A 39 2.01 -33.04 2.58
N ALA A 40 2.81 -33.26 3.63
CA ALA A 40 3.79 -32.30 4.09
C ALA A 40 4.75 -31.94 2.96
N ALA A 41 4.78 -30.66 2.59
CA ALA A 41 5.82 -30.11 1.73
C ALA A 41 7.20 -30.46 2.32
N PRO A 42 8.22 -30.77 1.50
CA PRO A 42 9.53 -31.15 1.99
C PRO A 42 10.06 -30.04 2.92
N ALA A 43 10.32 -30.43 4.17
CA ALA A 43 10.92 -29.56 5.16
C ALA A 43 12.30 -29.15 4.63
N VAL A 44 12.42 -27.90 4.21
CA VAL A 44 13.72 -27.24 4.08
C VAL A 44 14.28 -27.11 5.49
N LEU A 45 14.93 -28.18 5.93
CA LEU A 45 15.76 -28.25 7.12
C LEU A 45 16.90 -27.25 6.93
N GLY A 46 16.93 -26.17 7.71
CA GLY A 46 18.13 -25.33 7.78
C GLY A 46 17.99 -24.01 8.51
N LEU A 47 16.82 -23.37 8.52
CA LEU A 47 16.67 -22.02 9.10
C LEU A 47 15.42 -21.94 9.99
N GLY A 48 15.59 -21.40 11.20
CA GLY A 48 14.48 -21.01 12.06
C GLY A 48 13.56 -19.99 11.36
N SER A 49 12.30 -19.88 11.81
CA SER A 49 11.32 -18.97 11.19
C SER A 49 11.84 -17.53 11.09
N ALA A 50 12.44 -17.01 12.16
CA ALA A 50 13.03 -15.67 12.21
C ALA A 50 14.16 -15.48 11.18
N GLU A 51 15.01 -16.48 10.97
CA GLU A 51 16.14 -16.37 10.07
C GLU A 51 15.72 -16.42 8.59
N ARG A 52 14.67 -17.18 8.27
CA ARG A 52 14.01 -17.12 6.95
C ARG A 52 13.37 -15.76 6.68
N ILE A 53 12.70 -15.17 7.67
CA ILE A 53 12.13 -13.82 7.55
C ILE A 53 13.24 -12.78 7.34
N ASN A 54 14.35 -12.90 8.07
CA ASN A 54 15.48 -11.98 7.93
C ASN A 54 16.16 -12.11 6.55
N ALA A 55 16.37 -13.34 6.07
CA ALA A 55 16.92 -13.60 4.74
C ALA A 55 16.01 -13.03 3.63
N TRP A 56 14.71 -13.31 3.72
CA TRP A 56 13.71 -12.74 2.82
C TRP A 56 13.75 -11.20 2.85
N ARG A 57 13.77 -10.58 4.03
CA ARG A 57 13.80 -9.12 4.15
C ARG A 57 15.05 -8.52 3.50
N LYS A 58 16.22 -9.15 3.68
CA LYS A 58 17.47 -8.71 3.03
C LYS A 58 17.37 -8.77 1.52
N GLN A 59 16.76 -9.82 0.97
CA GLN A 59 16.51 -9.96 -0.46
C GLN A 59 15.62 -8.82 -1.01
N HIS A 60 14.66 -8.34 -0.21
CA HIS A 60 13.72 -7.29 -0.59
C HIS A 60 14.09 -5.89 -0.06
N TYR A 61 15.30 -5.70 0.46
CA TYR A 61 15.72 -4.47 1.13
C TYR A 61 15.59 -3.23 0.24
N GLU A 62 16.11 -3.29 -0.99
CA GLU A 62 16.04 -2.16 -1.92
C GLU A 62 14.59 -1.85 -2.34
N ALA A 63 13.72 -2.85 -2.41
CA ALA A 63 12.31 -2.64 -2.69
C ALA A 63 11.64 -1.87 -1.54
N PHE A 64 11.88 -2.27 -0.29
CA PHE A 64 11.36 -1.56 0.90
C PHE A 64 11.92 -0.14 1.05
N LYS A 65 13.21 0.06 0.75
CA LYS A 65 13.86 1.37 0.73
C LYS A 65 13.27 2.27 -0.35
N THR A 66 13.08 1.75 -1.56
CA THR A 66 12.39 2.46 -2.65
C THR A 66 10.98 2.84 -2.23
N LEU A 67 10.24 1.91 -1.63
CA LEU A 67 8.89 2.16 -1.15
C LEU A 67 8.82 3.29 -0.11
N GLY A 68 9.70 3.26 0.90
CA GLY A 68 9.77 4.30 1.92
C GLY A 68 10.12 5.68 1.35
N THR A 69 11.13 5.75 0.47
CA THR A 69 11.55 7.02 -0.17
C THR A 69 10.51 7.55 -1.14
N ALA A 70 9.90 6.69 -1.96
CA ALA A 70 8.83 7.05 -2.88
C ALA A 70 7.59 7.55 -2.13
N SER A 71 7.23 6.94 -1.00
CA SER A 71 6.08 7.40 -0.19
C SER A 71 6.26 8.84 0.32
N GLY A 72 7.46 9.19 0.80
CA GLY A 72 7.75 10.56 1.23
C GLY A 72 7.77 11.57 0.08
N ARG A 73 8.32 11.17 -1.07
CA ARG A 73 8.27 11.98 -2.30
C ARG A 73 6.83 12.19 -2.78
N LEU A 74 6.00 11.15 -2.72
CA LEU A 74 4.60 11.21 -3.16
C LEU A 74 3.82 12.23 -2.34
N ALA A 75 3.95 12.20 -1.01
CA ALA A 75 3.33 13.19 -0.14
C ALA A 75 3.75 14.63 -0.49
N THR A 76 5.03 14.82 -0.82
CA THR A 76 5.56 16.13 -1.25
C THR A 76 4.98 16.58 -2.58
N ALA A 77 4.90 15.68 -3.57
CA ALA A 77 4.36 15.96 -4.89
C ALA A 77 2.85 16.28 -4.83
N ILE A 78 2.08 15.54 -4.03
CA ILE A 78 0.66 15.81 -3.76
C ILE A 78 0.48 17.21 -3.18
N ASN A 79 1.25 17.58 -2.15
CA ASN A 79 1.17 18.90 -1.53
C ASN A 79 1.52 20.05 -2.49
N ARG A 80 2.30 19.77 -3.55
CA ARG A 80 2.70 20.74 -4.57
C ARG A 80 1.80 20.71 -5.82
N ALA A 81 0.82 19.80 -5.88
CA ALA A 81 0.07 19.48 -7.09
C ALA A 81 0.98 19.20 -8.31
N ASP A 82 2.12 18.55 -8.07
CA ASP A 82 3.10 18.16 -9.08
C ASP A 82 2.69 16.82 -9.71
N PHE A 83 1.86 16.87 -10.75
CA PHE A 83 1.30 15.69 -11.40
C PHE A 83 2.36 14.83 -12.10
N ASP A 84 3.34 15.46 -12.76
CA ASP A 84 4.46 14.74 -13.39
C ASP A 84 5.31 14.03 -12.34
N GLY A 85 5.54 14.69 -11.20
CA GLY A 85 6.16 14.09 -10.02
C GLY A 85 5.36 12.90 -9.50
N ILE A 86 4.04 13.05 -9.30
CA ILE A 86 3.15 11.96 -8.85
C ILE A 86 3.25 10.76 -9.80
N HIS A 87 3.19 10.97 -11.11
CA HIS A 87 3.26 9.90 -12.10
C HIS A 87 4.57 9.14 -12.02
N THR A 88 5.70 9.87 -12.00
CA THR A 88 7.04 9.29 -11.89
C THR A 88 7.18 8.49 -10.59
N ILE A 89 6.73 9.05 -9.47
CA ILE A 89 6.82 8.38 -8.16
C ILE A 89 5.95 7.11 -8.12
N CYS A 90 4.79 7.12 -8.78
CA CYS A 90 3.95 5.92 -8.84
C CYS A 90 4.54 4.82 -9.74
N GLN A 91 5.39 5.15 -10.71
CA GLN A 91 6.19 4.14 -11.43
C GLN A 91 7.19 3.47 -10.48
N ASP A 92 7.92 4.26 -9.67
CA ASP A 92 8.83 3.72 -8.64
C ASP A 92 8.08 2.80 -7.66
N LEU A 93 6.89 3.22 -7.20
CA LEU A 93 6.04 2.42 -6.32
C LEU A 93 5.57 1.13 -7.00
N THR A 94 5.26 1.17 -8.29
CA THR A 94 4.86 -0.01 -9.07
C THR A 94 5.98 -1.05 -9.12
N ILE A 95 7.19 -0.61 -9.43
CA ILE A 95 8.38 -1.48 -9.49
C ILE A 95 8.66 -2.11 -8.13
N ALA A 96 8.67 -1.30 -7.07
CA ALA A 96 8.88 -1.80 -5.70
C ALA A 96 7.79 -2.79 -5.28
N ASN A 97 6.52 -2.50 -5.61
CA ASN A 97 5.39 -3.37 -5.32
C ASN A 97 5.52 -4.72 -6.04
N GLN A 98 5.90 -4.71 -7.32
CA GLN A 98 6.12 -5.94 -8.10
C GLN A 98 7.26 -6.78 -7.49
N GLN A 99 8.38 -6.15 -7.12
CA GLN A 99 9.50 -6.84 -6.47
C GLN A 99 9.05 -7.56 -5.18
N ILE A 100 8.33 -6.88 -4.30
CA ILE A 100 7.84 -7.47 -3.04
C ILE A 100 6.87 -8.64 -3.31
N ARG A 101 6.05 -8.55 -4.37
CA ARG A 101 5.09 -9.61 -4.75
C ARG A 101 5.74 -10.87 -5.34
N THR A 102 6.98 -10.79 -5.85
CA THR A 102 7.66 -11.94 -6.48
C THR A 102 7.86 -13.11 -5.53
N SER A 103 8.03 -12.85 -4.24
CA SER A 103 8.12 -13.87 -3.21
C SER A 103 7.66 -13.29 -1.88
N LEU A 104 6.61 -13.85 -1.29
CA LEU A 104 6.15 -13.50 0.05
C LEU A 104 6.80 -14.42 1.10
N PRO A 105 7.02 -13.94 2.33
CA PRO A 105 7.76 -14.69 3.35
C PRO A 105 6.94 -15.87 3.88
N THR A 106 7.26 -17.08 3.45
CA THR A 106 6.73 -18.33 4.04
C THR A 106 7.65 -18.82 5.17
N PRO A 107 7.12 -19.38 6.29
CA PRO A 107 5.72 -19.72 6.56
C PRO A 107 4.94 -18.68 7.40
N ASP A 108 5.45 -17.46 7.61
CA ASP A 108 4.78 -16.48 8.47
C ASP A 108 3.47 -15.97 7.85
N GLN A 109 2.35 -16.51 8.34
CA GLN A 109 1.02 -16.22 7.80
C GLN A 109 0.56 -14.80 8.13
N ALA A 110 0.95 -14.24 9.28
CA ALA A 110 0.57 -12.89 9.68
C ALA A 110 1.28 -11.85 8.79
N LEU A 111 2.59 -12.01 8.62
CA LEU A 111 3.41 -11.17 7.76
C LEU A 111 3.01 -11.31 6.29
N THR A 112 2.80 -12.54 5.81
CA THR A 112 2.32 -12.78 4.44
C THR A 112 0.99 -12.10 4.19
N THR A 113 0.05 -12.16 5.15
CA THR A 113 -1.26 -11.52 5.01
C THR A 113 -1.14 -10.00 4.99
N ALA A 114 -0.34 -9.41 5.89
CA ALA A 114 -0.10 -7.98 5.93
C ALA A 114 0.58 -7.47 4.65
N LEU A 115 1.56 -8.19 4.12
CA LEU A 115 2.23 -7.86 2.86
C LEU A 115 1.30 -7.98 1.65
N ARG A 116 0.41 -8.99 1.62
CA ARG A 116 -0.63 -9.08 0.59
C ARG A 116 -1.57 -7.88 0.62
N GLN A 117 -1.99 -7.47 1.81
CA GLN A 117 -2.84 -6.28 1.96
C GLN A 117 -2.11 -5.01 1.50
N MET A 118 -0.87 -4.81 1.95
CA MET A 118 -0.03 -3.67 1.55
C MET A 118 0.17 -3.62 0.03
N THR A 119 0.57 -4.74 -0.57
CA THR A 119 0.81 -4.82 -2.02
C THR A 119 -0.46 -4.65 -2.85
N GLY A 120 -1.61 -5.07 -2.32
CA GLY A 120 -2.94 -4.78 -2.90
C GLY A 120 -3.28 -3.29 -2.89
N GLN A 121 -3.13 -2.62 -1.75
CA GLN A 121 -3.38 -1.17 -1.63
C GLN A 121 -2.44 -0.35 -2.51
N LEU A 122 -1.16 -0.74 -2.61
CA LEU A 122 -0.21 -0.13 -3.53
C LEU A 122 -0.60 -0.34 -4.99
N ASN A 123 -1.19 -1.50 -5.32
CA ASN A 123 -1.65 -1.78 -6.68
C ASN A 123 -2.84 -0.89 -7.06
N GLU A 124 -3.80 -0.70 -6.16
CA GLU A 124 -4.92 0.24 -6.35
C GLU A 124 -4.40 1.66 -6.58
N LEU A 125 -3.54 2.15 -5.68
CA LEU A 125 -2.91 3.47 -5.76
C LEU A 125 -2.18 3.67 -7.10
N THR A 126 -1.29 2.75 -7.46
CA THR A 126 -0.43 2.87 -8.65
C THR A 126 -1.20 2.73 -9.96
N THR A 127 -2.36 2.05 -9.95
CA THR A 127 -3.26 2.00 -11.10
C THR A 127 -3.95 3.35 -11.35
N ARG A 128 -4.25 4.10 -10.28
CA ARG A 128 -4.93 5.39 -10.39
C ARG A 128 -3.99 6.57 -10.63
N CYS A 129 -2.77 6.54 -10.11
CA CYS A 129 -1.84 7.66 -10.26
C CYS A 129 -1.72 8.23 -11.69
N PRO A 130 -1.59 7.41 -12.75
CA PRO A 130 -1.40 7.92 -14.12
C PRO A 130 -2.62 8.67 -14.66
N THR A 131 -3.80 8.46 -14.07
CA THR A 131 -5.05 9.10 -14.51
C THR A 131 -5.28 10.46 -13.85
N LEU A 132 -4.48 10.81 -12.84
CA LEU A 132 -4.60 12.09 -12.15
C LEU A 132 -3.96 13.21 -12.94
N SER A 133 -4.67 14.32 -13.04
CA SER A 133 -4.21 15.54 -13.69
C SER A 133 -4.86 16.76 -13.07
N PHE A 134 -4.45 17.96 -13.49
CA PHE A 134 -5.10 19.21 -13.08
C PHE A 134 -6.59 19.30 -13.49
N ARG A 135 -7.04 18.43 -14.41
CA ARG A 135 -8.44 18.35 -14.87
C ARG A 135 -9.26 17.31 -14.11
N SER A 136 -8.64 16.53 -13.24
CA SER A 136 -9.34 15.51 -12.47
C SER A 136 -10.45 16.13 -11.61
N SER A 137 -11.52 15.37 -11.41
CA SER A 137 -12.64 15.82 -10.61
C SER A 137 -12.27 15.81 -9.12
N THR A 138 -13.02 16.56 -8.30
CA THR A 138 -12.90 16.48 -6.83
C THR A 138 -13.08 15.05 -6.32
N GLY A 139 -13.96 14.26 -6.95
CA GLY A 139 -14.17 12.86 -6.60
C GLY A 139 -12.91 12.00 -6.82
N ASP A 140 -12.19 12.23 -7.91
CA ASP A 140 -10.93 11.52 -8.20
C ASP A 140 -9.85 11.82 -7.14
N PHE A 141 -9.75 13.07 -6.72
CA PHE A 141 -8.82 13.48 -5.67
C PHE A 141 -9.18 12.91 -4.30
N ILE A 142 -10.46 12.87 -3.94
CA ILE A 142 -10.93 12.24 -2.69
C ILE A 142 -10.60 10.75 -2.70
N GLN A 143 -10.88 10.07 -3.80
CA GLN A 143 -10.62 8.65 -3.93
C GLN A 143 -9.12 8.35 -3.88
N PHE A 144 -8.30 9.12 -4.59
CA PHE A 144 -6.85 8.99 -4.51
C PHE A 144 -6.30 9.24 -3.10
N GLY A 145 -6.82 10.24 -2.39
CA GLY A 145 -6.45 10.50 -1.00
C GLY A 145 -6.78 9.33 -0.06
N ALA A 146 -7.90 8.64 -0.30
CA ALA A 146 -8.26 7.43 0.43
C ALA A 146 -7.30 6.26 0.13
N GLU A 147 -6.93 6.05 -1.14
CA GLU A 147 -5.97 5.03 -1.57
C GLU A 147 -4.57 5.27 -0.97
N VAL A 148 -4.08 6.51 -0.99
CA VAL A 148 -2.81 6.90 -0.34
C VAL A 148 -2.86 6.59 1.18
N THR A 149 -3.96 6.94 1.83
CA THR A 149 -4.14 6.69 3.28
C THR A 149 -4.21 5.19 3.59
N GLY A 150 -4.90 4.42 2.74
CA GLY A 150 -4.98 2.96 2.85
C GLY A 150 -3.62 2.30 2.71
N ALA A 151 -2.88 2.65 1.66
CA ALA A 151 -1.52 2.16 1.42
C ALA A 151 -0.57 2.51 2.59
N ALA A 152 -0.61 3.74 3.09
CA ALA A 152 0.21 4.17 4.23
C ALA A 152 -0.09 3.34 5.50
N ARG A 153 -1.37 3.09 5.80
CA ARG A 153 -1.77 2.27 6.96
C ARG A 153 -1.26 0.84 6.82
N SER A 154 -1.46 0.22 5.66
CA SER A 154 -1.01 -1.16 5.42
C SER A 154 0.51 -1.29 5.49
N PHE A 155 1.24 -0.27 5.03
CA PHE A 155 2.70 -0.22 5.19
C PHE A 155 3.11 -0.21 6.66
N GLU A 156 2.52 0.65 7.49
CA GLU A 156 2.83 0.70 8.91
C GLU A 156 2.48 -0.61 9.64
N THR A 157 1.37 -1.27 9.28
CA THR A 157 1.02 -2.60 9.80
C THR A 157 2.08 -3.65 9.43
N ALA A 158 2.48 -3.73 8.16
CA ALA A 158 3.51 -4.66 7.72
C ALA A 158 4.86 -4.39 8.41
N ARG A 159 5.21 -3.10 8.55
CA ARG A 159 6.43 -2.66 9.24
C ARG A 159 6.42 -2.98 10.74
N ALA A 160 5.28 -2.88 11.40
CA ALA A 160 5.13 -3.24 12.81
C ALA A 160 5.36 -4.75 13.03
N ILE A 161 4.79 -5.58 12.17
CA ILE A 161 4.96 -7.05 12.22
C ILE A 161 6.43 -7.42 11.99
N LEU A 162 7.08 -6.81 11.00
CA LEU A 162 8.51 -7.03 10.75
C LEU A 162 9.37 -6.67 11.96
N ARG A 163 9.11 -5.54 12.61
CA ARG A 163 9.82 -5.12 13.84
C ARG A 163 9.54 -6.04 15.04
N SER A 164 8.36 -6.65 15.12
CA SER A 164 8.10 -7.64 16.17
C SER A 164 8.82 -8.97 15.94
N ALA A 165 8.99 -9.38 14.68
CA ALA A 165 9.69 -10.60 14.32
C ALA A 165 11.21 -10.52 14.59
N GLU A 166 11.80 -9.32 14.66
CA GLU A 166 13.22 -9.10 15.00
C GLU A 166 13.55 -9.23 16.48
N ARG A 167 12.55 -9.11 17.35
CA ARG A 167 12.74 -9.12 18.81
C ARG A 167 12.62 -10.52 19.42
N GLN A 168 12.39 -11.53 18.60
CA GLN A 168 12.28 -12.95 18.96
C GLN A 168 13.56 -13.66 18.55
#